data_AF-A0A5D4H7T1-F1
#
_entry.id   AF-A0A5D4H7T1-F1
#
_cell.length_a   1.000
_cell.length_b   1.000
_cell.length_c   1.000
_cell.angle_alpha   90.00
_cell.angle_beta   90.00
_cell.angle_gamma   90.00
#
_symmetry.space_group_name_H-M   'P 1'
#
loop_
_entity.id
_entity.type
_entity.pdbx_description
1 polymer ?
#
loop_
_entity_poly.entity_id
_entity_poly.type
_entity_poly.pdbx_seq_one_letter_code
_entity_poly.pdbx_strand_id
1 'polypeptide(L)'
;MDFTVSNPMPALLKKFALSVVWRFDAAERVDGRSSSLGPYEQAIREAIFEDRFIDAPVIFIQPNIVAKGEPMDIAMEPTKARLRGATVWKFDFGSLACVVRISGQAWPAEWEAADAGRSKDVTILVAPPSEITSLPAYRPLLMQMQTFKPRG
;
A
#
# COMPACT_ATOMS: atom_id res chain seq x y z
N MET A 1 9.63 -16.16 6.29
CA MET A 1 9.11 -16.14 7.67
C MET A 1 8.87 -14.69 8.01
N ASP A 2 7.70 -14.39 8.57
CA ASP A 2 7.37 -13.03 8.99
C ASP A 2 8.33 -12.57 10.11
N PHE A 3 8.50 -11.27 10.25
CA PHE A 3 9.37 -10.70 11.28
C PHE A 3 8.77 -9.41 11.84
N THR A 4 9.26 -8.98 13.00
CA THR A 4 8.79 -7.76 13.66
C THR A 4 9.82 -6.64 13.60
N VAL A 5 9.32 -5.42 13.50
CA VAL A 5 10.13 -4.18 13.54
C VAL A 5 9.54 -3.25 14.59
N SER A 6 10.41 -2.63 15.39
CA SER A 6 9.96 -1.66 16.40
C SER A 6 9.39 -0.40 15.75
N ASN A 7 8.25 0.04 16.26
CA ASN A 7 7.51 1.23 15.86
C ASN A 7 7.12 2.04 17.12
N PRO A 8 8.00 2.91 17.61
CA PRO A 8 7.73 3.67 18.83
C PRO A 8 6.56 4.65 18.68
N MET A 9 6.13 4.96 17.45
CA MET A 9 5.11 5.97 17.15
C MET A 9 4.04 5.47 16.16
N PRO A 10 3.14 4.54 16.57
CA PRO A 10 2.15 3.94 15.66
C PRO A 10 1.18 4.95 15.04
N ALA A 11 0.77 5.96 15.81
CA ALA A 11 -0.07 7.04 15.32
C ALA A 11 0.62 7.84 14.20
N LEU A 12 1.92 8.10 14.34
CA LEU A 12 2.69 8.83 13.31
C LEU A 12 2.86 7.99 12.04
N LEU A 13 3.10 6.67 12.18
CA LEU A 13 3.18 5.77 11.03
C LEU A 13 1.85 5.71 10.26
N LYS A 14 0.73 5.61 10.96
CA LYS A 14 -0.60 5.67 10.34
C LYS A 14 -0.82 7.00 9.63
N LYS A 15 -0.49 8.11 10.29
CA LYS A 15 -0.60 9.47 9.73
C LYS A 15 0.26 9.65 8.48
N PHE A 16 1.48 9.10 8.48
CA PHE A 16 2.37 9.06 7.31
C PHE A 16 1.72 8.30 6.16
N ALA A 17 1.24 7.08 6.38
CA ALA A 17 0.63 6.27 5.33
C ALA A 17 -0.63 6.94 4.73
N LEU A 18 -1.47 7.52 5.57
CA LEU A 18 -2.63 8.31 5.13
C LEU A 18 -2.22 9.57 4.35
N SER A 19 -1.14 10.23 4.75
CA SER A 19 -0.63 11.43 4.07
C SER A 19 -0.11 11.13 2.66
N VAL A 20 0.53 9.97 2.46
CA VAL A 20 0.95 9.51 1.12
C VAL A 20 -0.26 9.33 0.21
N VAL A 21 -1.29 8.64 0.69
CA VAL A 21 -2.53 8.41 -0.05
C VAL A 21 -3.25 9.73 -0.35
N TRP A 22 -3.38 10.61 0.64
CA TRP A 22 -3.98 11.94 0.48
C TRP A 22 -3.26 12.79 -0.56
N ARG A 23 -1.91 12.82 -0.51
CA ARG A 23 -1.11 13.61 -1.44
C ARG A 23 -1.26 13.11 -2.88
N PHE A 24 -1.27 11.80 -3.08
CA PHE A 24 -1.47 11.21 -4.40
C PHE A 24 -2.84 11.59 -4.97
N ASP A 25 -3.91 11.42 -4.19
CA ASP A 25 -5.27 11.83 -4.60
C ASP A 25 -5.37 13.34 -4.90
N ALA A 26 -4.73 14.18 -4.08
CA ALA A 26 -4.69 15.62 -4.31
C ALA A 26 -3.98 15.98 -5.62
N ALA A 27 -2.88 15.30 -5.96
CA ALA A 27 -2.17 15.51 -7.23
C ALA A 27 -3.05 15.12 -8.43
N GLU A 28 -3.70 13.96 -8.36
CA GLU A 28 -4.62 13.49 -9.40
C GLU A 28 -5.77 14.47 -9.66
N ARG A 29 -6.28 15.13 -8.61
CA ARG A 29 -7.30 16.18 -8.75
C ARG A 29 -6.81 17.43 -9.45
N VAL A 30 -5.57 17.84 -9.20
CA VAL A 30 -4.95 18.97 -9.91
C VAL A 30 -4.83 18.67 -11.41
N ASP A 31 -4.61 17.40 -11.77
CA ASP A 31 -4.59 16.92 -13.15
C ASP A 31 -5.99 16.72 -13.76
N GLY A 32 -7.05 17.19 -13.07
CA GLY A 32 -8.43 17.16 -13.56
C GLY A 32 -9.15 15.82 -13.37
N ARG A 33 -8.58 14.88 -12.60
CA ARG A 33 -9.25 13.61 -12.26
C ARG A 33 -10.14 13.76 -11.02
N SER A 34 -11.15 12.91 -10.89
CA SER A 34 -12.02 12.90 -9.72
C SER A 34 -11.32 12.31 -8.48
N SER A 35 -11.70 12.78 -7.28
CA SER A 35 -11.27 12.19 -6.01
C SER A 35 -11.56 10.69 -5.98
N SER A 36 -10.51 9.89 -5.75
CA SER A 36 -10.58 8.45 -5.59
C SER A 36 -10.81 8.03 -4.14
N LEU A 37 -10.70 8.97 -3.18
CA LEU A 37 -11.00 8.75 -1.76
C LEU A 37 -12.50 8.70 -1.47
N GLY A 38 -13.33 9.40 -2.25
CA GLY A 38 -14.78 9.39 -2.12
C GLY A 38 -15.24 9.83 -0.72
N PRO A 39 -16.16 9.11 -0.06
CA PRO A 39 -16.74 9.54 1.23
C PRO A 39 -15.74 9.56 2.39
N TYR A 40 -14.54 8.98 2.23
CA TYR A 40 -13.52 8.91 3.26
C TYR A 40 -12.57 10.12 3.25
N GLU A 41 -12.66 11.00 2.23
CA GLU A 41 -11.78 12.16 2.08
C GLU A 41 -11.74 13.00 3.36
N GLN A 42 -12.90 13.40 3.87
CA GLN A 42 -12.98 14.23 5.07
C GLN A 42 -12.34 13.55 6.30
N ALA A 43 -12.66 12.28 6.54
CA ALA A 43 -12.13 11.54 7.69
C ALA A 43 -10.60 11.39 7.62
N ILE A 44 -10.06 11.15 6.43
CA ILE A 44 -8.60 11.08 6.21
C ILE A 44 -7.96 12.45 6.48
N ARG A 45 -8.56 13.53 5.97
CA ARG A 45 -8.09 14.89 6.21
C ARG A 45 -8.04 15.22 7.70
N GLU A 46 -9.11 14.94 8.42
CA GLU A 46 -9.20 15.17 9.86
C GLU A 46 -8.18 14.32 10.64
N ALA A 47 -7.93 13.08 10.23
CA ALA A 47 -6.88 12.26 10.82
C ALA A 47 -5.46 12.82 10.58
N ILE A 48 -5.20 13.43 9.42
CA ILE A 48 -3.90 14.00 9.07
C ILE A 48 -3.69 15.39 9.71
N PHE A 49 -4.70 16.23 9.79
CA PHE A 49 -4.50 17.64 10.20
C PHE A 49 -5.06 17.97 11.58
N GLU A 50 -6.00 17.19 12.09
CA GLU A 50 -6.72 17.45 13.34
C GLU A 50 -6.53 16.32 14.37
N ASP A 51 -5.67 15.35 14.08
CA ASP A 51 -5.39 14.18 14.93
C ASP A 51 -6.65 13.38 15.31
N ARG A 52 -7.69 13.41 14.45
CA ARG A 52 -8.90 12.61 14.66
C ARG A 52 -8.65 11.13 14.42
N PHE A 53 -9.30 10.29 15.24
CA PHE A 53 -9.24 8.85 15.04
C PHE A 53 -9.96 8.44 13.76
N ILE A 54 -9.32 7.54 13.00
CA ILE A 54 -9.92 6.84 11.87
C ILE A 54 -9.57 5.35 11.97
N ASP A 55 -10.56 4.49 11.75
CA ASP A 55 -10.33 3.06 11.64
C ASP A 55 -9.81 2.69 10.23
N ALA A 56 -8.55 3.04 9.99
CA ALA A 56 -7.81 2.69 8.80
C ALA A 56 -6.58 1.85 9.18
N PRO A 57 -6.72 0.52 9.28
CA PRO A 57 -5.59 -0.36 9.51
C PRO A 57 -4.49 -0.19 8.46
N VAL A 58 -3.24 -0.21 8.93
CA VAL A 58 -2.04 -0.08 8.09
C VAL A 58 -1.22 -1.35 8.24
N ILE A 59 -0.93 -2.01 7.11
CA ILE A 59 -0.19 -3.28 7.10
C ILE A 59 1.00 -3.15 6.18
N PHE A 60 2.12 -3.75 6.59
CA PHE A 60 3.33 -3.83 5.81
C PHE A 60 3.56 -5.25 5.31
N ILE A 61 3.86 -5.35 4.03
CA ILE A 61 4.14 -6.60 3.34
C ILE A 61 5.52 -6.46 2.72
N GLN A 62 6.40 -7.43 2.86
CA GLN A 62 7.58 -7.53 2.02
C GLN A 62 7.20 -8.34 0.77
N PRO A 63 7.00 -7.69 -0.40
CA PRO A 63 6.80 -8.43 -1.65
C PRO A 63 8.03 -9.28 -1.94
N ASN A 64 7.80 -10.44 -2.55
CA ASN A 64 8.85 -11.34 -3.00
C ASN A 64 8.60 -11.68 -4.47
N ILE A 65 8.73 -10.65 -5.30
CA ILE A 65 8.53 -10.78 -6.74
C ILE A 65 9.85 -11.21 -7.35
N VAL A 66 9.80 -12.25 -8.17
CA VAL A 66 10.96 -12.79 -8.87
C VAL A 66 10.73 -12.73 -10.38
N ALA A 67 11.81 -12.65 -11.16
CA ALA A 67 11.79 -12.93 -12.58
C ALA A 67 12.89 -13.91 -12.93
N LYS A 68 12.49 -15.08 -13.44
CA LYS A 68 13.43 -16.18 -13.75
C LYS A 68 14.25 -16.59 -12.52
N GLY A 69 13.62 -16.60 -11.35
CA GLY A 69 14.26 -16.94 -10.08
C GLY A 69 15.08 -15.82 -9.41
N GLU A 70 15.29 -14.67 -10.07
CA GLU A 70 16.01 -13.54 -9.48
C GLU A 70 15.04 -12.55 -8.82
N PRO A 71 15.31 -12.06 -7.59
CA PRO A 71 14.51 -11.03 -6.94
C PRO A 71 14.42 -9.75 -7.78
N MET A 72 13.22 -9.17 -7.83
CA MET A 72 12.98 -7.90 -8.51
C MET A 72 12.35 -6.89 -7.55
N ASP A 73 13.03 -5.77 -7.39
CA ASP A 73 12.47 -4.60 -6.74
C ASP A 73 11.61 -3.83 -7.74
N ILE A 74 10.32 -3.73 -7.44
CA ILE A 74 9.37 -2.95 -8.23
C ILE A 74 8.79 -1.88 -7.33
N ALA A 75 8.97 -0.62 -7.72
CA ALA A 75 8.30 0.50 -7.09
C ALA A 75 7.00 0.80 -7.84
N MET A 76 5.89 0.76 -7.13
CA MET A 76 4.58 1.19 -7.63
C MET A 76 4.15 2.48 -6.95
N GLU A 77 3.58 3.38 -7.75
CA GLU A 77 2.84 4.53 -7.24
C GLU A 77 1.63 4.07 -6.40
N PRO A 78 1.14 4.92 -5.48
CA PRO A 78 -0.08 4.64 -4.75
C PRO A 78 -1.23 4.26 -5.68
N THR A 79 -1.78 3.07 -5.49
CA THR A 79 -2.88 2.57 -6.29
C THR A 79 -4.01 2.08 -5.41
N LYS A 80 -5.24 2.32 -5.86
CA LYS A 80 -6.44 1.74 -5.26
C LYS A 80 -6.60 0.30 -5.73
N ALA A 81 -6.85 -0.62 -4.80
CA ALA A 81 -7.01 -2.03 -5.10
C ALA A 81 -8.16 -2.67 -4.30
N ARG A 82 -8.55 -3.87 -4.71
CA ARG A 82 -9.44 -4.75 -3.95
C ARG A 82 -8.61 -5.86 -3.33
N LEU A 83 -8.69 -5.98 -2.01
CA LEU A 83 -7.97 -7.02 -1.26
C LEU A 83 -8.93 -7.65 -0.27
N ARG A 84 -9.21 -8.96 -0.45
CA ARG A 84 -10.15 -9.72 0.38
C ARG A 84 -11.52 -9.02 0.53
N GLY A 85 -12.03 -8.44 -0.56
CA GLY A 85 -13.31 -7.71 -0.59
C GLY A 85 -13.20 -6.23 -0.20
N ALA A 86 -12.25 -5.86 0.67
CA ALA A 86 -12.03 -4.49 1.11
C ALA A 86 -11.44 -3.60 0.00
N THR A 87 -11.77 -2.31 0.07
CA THR A 87 -11.06 -1.28 -0.71
C THR A 87 -9.86 -0.82 0.08
N VAL A 88 -8.69 -0.98 -0.54
CA VAL A 88 -7.41 -0.61 0.04
C VAL A 88 -6.66 0.34 -0.89
N TRP A 89 -5.74 1.10 -0.31
CA TRP A 89 -4.66 1.73 -1.05
C TRP A 89 -3.38 0.96 -0.80
N LYS A 90 -2.60 0.71 -1.84
CA LYS A 90 -1.29 0.09 -1.77
C LYS A 90 -0.26 1.03 -2.38
N PHE A 91 0.88 1.19 -1.73
CA PHE A 91 2.05 1.86 -2.31
C PHE A 91 3.34 1.19 -1.82
N ASP A 92 4.42 1.33 -2.57
CA ASP A 92 5.71 0.75 -2.18
C ASP A 92 6.61 1.79 -1.49
N PHE A 93 7.40 1.34 -0.52
CA PHE A 93 8.34 2.12 0.28
C PHE A 93 9.61 1.28 0.50
N GLY A 94 10.63 1.52 -0.33
CA GLY A 94 11.81 0.66 -0.38
C GLY A 94 11.43 -0.76 -0.81
N SER A 95 11.85 -1.76 -0.03
CA SER A 95 11.52 -3.17 -0.26
C SER A 95 10.18 -3.62 0.38
N LEU A 96 9.39 -2.69 0.92
CA LEU A 96 8.10 -2.97 1.55
C LEU A 96 6.96 -2.38 0.73
N ALA A 97 5.81 -3.04 0.76
CA ALA A 97 4.53 -2.50 0.36
C ALA A 97 3.72 -2.12 1.61
N CYS A 98 3.19 -0.91 1.63
CA CYS A 98 2.23 -0.45 2.62
C CYS A 98 0.81 -0.62 2.06
N VAL A 99 -0.07 -1.24 2.84
CA VAL A 99 -1.49 -1.42 2.53
C VAL A 99 -2.32 -0.69 3.58
N VAL A 100 -3.14 0.25 3.14
CA VAL A 100 -4.06 1.02 3.99
C VAL A 100 -5.49 0.63 3.64
N ARG A 101 -6.22 0.05 4.60
CA ARG A 101 -7.65 -0.21 4.42
C ARG A 101 -8.41 1.07 4.72
N ILE A 102 -9.22 1.53 3.77
CA ILE A 102 -10.03 2.75 3.94
C ILE A 102 -11.53 2.40 4.01
N SER A 103 -11.96 1.28 3.44
CA SER A 103 -13.35 0.84 3.58
C SER A 103 -13.68 0.32 4.98
N GLY A 104 -14.88 0.61 5.48
CA GLY A 104 -15.41 0.03 6.73
C GLY A 104 -15.79 -1.46 6.66
N GLN A 105 -15.36 -2.18 5.63
CA GLN A 105 -15.57 -3.63 5.53
C GLN A 105 -14.60 -4.35 6.48
N ALA A 106 -15.12 -5.35 7.21
CA ALA A 106 -14.32 -6.16 8.13
C ALA A 106 -13.16 -6.87 7.42
N TRP A 107 -12.03 -7.03 8.13
CA TRP A 107 -10.91 -7.86 7.70
C TRP A 107 -10.84 -9.17 8.49
N PRO A 108 -10.11 -10.18 7.98
CA PRO A 108 -9.71 -11.31 8.80
C PRO A 108 -8.96 -10.86 10.06
N ALA A 109 -9.18 -11.57 11.16
CA ALA A 109 -8.62 -11.20 12.46
C ALA A 109 -7.09 -11.15 12.46
N GLU A 110 -6.45 -12.01 11.67
CA GLU A 110 -4.99 -12.05 11.54
C GLU A 110 -4.42 -10.80 10.85
N TRP A 111 -5.21 -10.11 10.02
CA TRP A 111 -4.82 -8.84 9.41
C TRP A 111 -5.04 -7.66 10.38
N GLU A 112 -6.12 -7.70 11.16
CA GLU A 112 -6.34 -6.73 12.24
C GLU A 112 -5.23 -6.81 13.30
N ALA A 113 -4.77 -8.02 13.63
CA ALA A 113 -3.64 -8.23 14.52
C ALA A 113 -2.31 -7.66 13.97
N ALA A 114 -2.22 -7.46 12.65
CA ALA A 114 -1.07 -6.86 11.97
C ALA A 114 -1.19 -5.35 11.76
N ASP A 115 -2.19 -4.65 12.34
CA ASP A 115 -2.33 -3.19 12.23
C ASP A 115 -1.14 -2.45 12.87
N ALA A 116 -0.20 -2.04 12.02
CA ALA A 116 0.98 -1.26 12.34
C ALA A 116 0.65 0.11 12.94
N GLY A 117 -0.58 0.58 12.74
CA GLY A 117 -1.07 1.83 13.27
C GLY A 117 -1.55 1.78 14.72
N ARG A 118 -1.56 0.60 15.35
CA ARG A 118 -1.96 0.40 16.76
C ARG A 118 -0.89 -0.25 17.63
N SER A 119 0.08 -0.95 17.03
CA SER A 119 1.10 -1.71 17.74
C SER A 119 2.46 -1.03 17.73
N LYS A 120 3.20 -1.15 18.84
CA LYS A 120 4.61 -0.74 18.94
C LYS A 120 5.57 -1.72 18.27
N ASP A 121 5.10 -2.91 17.94
CA ASP A 121 5.83 -3.90 17.16
C ASP A 121 5.02 -4.18 15.89
N VAL A 122 5.61 -3.88 14.75
CA VAL A 122 4.98 -4.03 13.44
C VAL A 122 5.39 -5.36 12.86
N THR A 123 4.42 -6.24 12.63
CA THR A 123 4.63 -7.48 11.89
C THR A 123 4.74 -7.17 10.40
N ILE A 124 5.86 -7.53 9.80
CA ILE A 124 6.07 -7.50 8.36
C ILE A 124 5.68 -8.86 7.80
N LEU A 125 4.65 -8.88 6.97
CA LEU A 125 4.18 -10.09 6.30
C LEU A 125 5.07 -10.37 5.09
N VAL A 126 5.75 -11.50 5.06
CA VAL A 126 6.65 -11.86 3.94
C VAL A 126 5.88 -12.68 2.93
N ALA A 127 5.69 -12.13 1.74
CA ALA A 127 5.01 -12.85 0.66
C ALA A 127 5.86 -14.04 0.17
N PRO A 128 5.24 -15.15 -0.24
CA PRO A 128 5.97 -16.22 -0.92
C PRO A 128 6.51 -15.72 -2.26
N PRO A 129 7.63 -16.29 -2.76
CA PRO A 129 8.15 -15.99 -4.08
C PRO A 129 7.07 -16.12 -5.15
N SER A 130 6.91 -15.09 -5.96
CA SER A 130 5.92 -15.04 -7.03
C SER A 130 6.58 -14.54 -8.31
N GLU A 131 6.54 -15.36 -9.36
CA GLU A 131 7.05 -14.95 -10.68
C GLU A 131 6.23 -13.78 -11.22
N ILE A 132 6.91 -12.70 -11.62
CA ILE A 132 6.28 -11.46 -12.09
C ILE A 132 5.29 -11.71 -13.25
N THR A 133 5.58 -12.69 -14.10
CA THR A 133 4.75 -13.09 -15.25
C THR A 133 3.42 -13.73 -14.84
N SER A 134 3.36 -14.30 -13.64
CA SER A 134 2.15 -14.91 -13.07
C SER A 134 1.19 -13.89 -12.46
N LEU A 135 1.66 -12.66 -12.23
CA LEU A 135 0.91 -11.61 -11.53
C LEU A 135 0.22 -10.68 -12.54
N PRO A 136 -1.12 -10.74 -12.71
CA PRO A 136 -1.81 -9.98 -13.75
C PRO A 136 -1.64 -8.47 -13.65
N ALA A 137 -1.45 -7.95 -12.43
CA ALA A 137 -1.24 -6.52 -12.17
C ALA A 137 0.01 -5.95 -12.84
N TYR A 138 1.04 -6.77 -13.11
CA TYR A 138 2.29 -6.34 -13.73
C TYR A 138 2.32 -6.51 -15.25
N ARG A 139 1.25 -7.05 -15.86
CA ARG A 139 1.20 -7.25 -17.33
C ARG A 139 1.45 -5.96 -18.13
N PRO A 140 0.84 -4.80 -17.81
CA PRO A 140 1.10 -3.58 -18.57
C PRO A 140 2.57 -3.15 -18.52
N LEU A 141 3.20 -3.25 -17.35
CA LEU A 141 4.61 -2.95 -17.16
C LEU A 141 5.50 -3.90 -17.98
N LEU A 142 5.23 -5.21 -17.92
CA LEU A 142 5.95 -6.22 -18.70
C LEU A 142 5.84 -5.96 -20.21
N MET A 143 4.67 -5.56 -20.69
CA MET A 143 4.46 -5.20 -22.10
C MET A 143 5.26 -3.95 -22.49
N GLN A 144 5.30 -2.91 -21.65
CA GLN A 144 6.11 -1.72 -21.89
C GLN A 144 7.61 -2.02 -21.94
N MET A 145 8.09 -2.89 -21.06
CA MET A 145 9.50 -3.31 -21.07
C MET A 145 9.87 -4.07 -22.35
N GLN A 146 8.96 -4.89 -22.89
CA GLN A 146 9.18 -5.61 -24.15
C GLN A 146 9.21 -4.70 -25.38
N THR A 147 8.47 -3.58 -25.34
CA THR A 147 8.43 -2.62 -26.46
C THR A 147 9.55 -1.58 -26.39
N PHE A 148 10.19 -1.41 -25.23
CA PHE A 148 11.34 -0.53 -25.07
C PHE A 148 12.55 -1.06 -25.84
N LYS A 149 12.79 -0.52 -27.04
CA LYS A 149 14.08 -0.66 -27.73
C LYS A 149 15.06 0.38 -27.17
N PRO A 150 16.19 -0.03 -26.57
CA PRO A 150 17.20 0.94 -26.18
C PRO A 150 17.68 1.67 -27.44
N ARG A 151 17.69 3.01 -27.41
CA ARG A 151 18.39 3.80 -28.42
C ARG A 151 19.88 3.56 -28.20
N GLY A 152 20.50 2.84 -29.12
CA GLY A 152 21.96 2.70 -29.20
C GLY A 152 22.64 4.01 -29.55
#